data_AF-A0A3M1T3A8-F1
#
_entry.id   AF-A0A3M1T3A8-F1
#
_cell.length_a   1.000
_cell.length_b   1.000
_cell.length_c   1.000
_cell.angle_alpha   90.00
_cell.angle_beta   90.00
_cell.angle_gamma   90.00
#
_symmetry.space_group_name_H-M   'P 1'
#
loop_
_entity.id
_entity.type
_entity.pdbx_description
1 polymer ?
#
loop_
_entity_poly.entity_id
_entity_poly.type
_entity_poly.pdbx_seq_one_letter_code
_entity_poly.pdbx_strand_id
1 'polypeptide(L)'
;MEERILAYRRRLEAFPAHREAYEALAAAYAEAGHWDELAHLLEERLSVLRDTDEAVDLEVQLAELLATRLAAPERAKALLKRVIRRQPGAMQAVEALRQILEAEEAWAEAARLARTVVEGGRAEDLGRWWRRIAEYEARQGRTDEA
;
A
#
# COMPACT_ATOMS: atom_id res chain seq x y z
N MET A 1 16.68 -3.44 -24.26
CA MET A 1 15.79 -3.18 -23.10
C MET A 1 15.56 -1.69 -22.93
N GLU A 2 16.63 -0.88 -22.90
CA GLU A 2 16.58 0.59 -22.75
C GLU A 2 15.84 1.33 -23.88
N GLU A 3 15.97 0.91 -25.14
CA GLU A 3 15.28 1.54 -26.28
C GLU A 3 13.74 1.45 -26.15
N ARG A 4 13.22 0.36 -25.55
CA ARG A 4 11.78 0.18 -25.28
C ARG A 4 11.30 1.10 -24.16
N ILE A 5 12.08 1.23 -23.09
CA ILE A 5 11.81 2.17 -21.97
C ILE A 5 11.67 3.59 -22.51
N LEU A 6 12.62 4.02 -23.36
CA LEU A 6 12.58 5.35 -23.99
C LEU A 6 11.37 5.54 -24.90
N ALA A 7 11.00 4.52 -25.68
CA ALA A 7 9.82 4.57 -26.56
C ALA A 7 8.52 4.70 -25.76
N TYR A 8 8.35 3.93 -24.67
CA TYR A 8 7.17 4.01 -23.81
C TYR A 8 7.10 5.33 -23.04
N ARG A 9 8.23 5.86 -22.57
CA ARG A 9 8.28 7.17 -21.90
C ARG A 9 7.82 8.30 -22.83
N ARG A 10 8.34 8.36 -24.05
CA ARG A 10 7.89 9.33 -25.07
C ARG A 10 6.40 9.18 -25.38
N ARG A 11 5.88 7.95 -25.39
CA ARG A 11 4.46 7.69 -25.60
C ARG A 11 3.61 8.26 -24.47
N LEU A 12 4.04 8.12 -23.21
CA LEU A 12 3.36 8.69 -22.05
C LEU A 12 3.48 10.21 -21.97
N GLU A 13 4.60 10.79 -22.39
CA GLU A 13 4.75 12.25 -22.52
C GLU A 13 3.70 12.83 -23.50
N ALA A 14 3.46 12.15 -24.62
CA ALA A 14 2.45 12.57 -25.59
C ALA A 14 1.01 12.20 -25.18
N PHE A 15 0.84 11.06 -24.51
CA PHE A 15 -0.46 10.52 -24.10
C PHE A 15 -0.40 9.99 -22.66
N PRO A 16 -0.52 10.86 -21.64
CA PRO A 16 -0.36 10.49 -20.22
C PRO A 16 -1.34 9.42 -19.72
N ALA A 17 -2.50 9.29 -20.37
CA ALA A 17 -3.52 8.31 -20.02
C ALA A 17 -3.32 6.93 -20.69
N HIS A 18 -2.29 6.74 -21.51
CA HIS A 18 -2.10 5.54 -22.34
C HIS A 18 -1.71 4.31 -21.51
N ARG A 19 -2.73 3.55 -21.08
CA ARG A 19 -2.61 2.40 -20.17
C ARG A 19 -1.54 1.37 -20.58
N GLU A 20 -1.54 0.93 -21.84
CA GLU A 20 -0.58 -0.08 -22.31
C GLU A 20 0.88 0.39 -22.25
N ALA A 21 1.12 1.69 -22.45
CA ALA A 21 2.46 2.26 -22.40
C ALA A 21 2.95 2.36 -20.95
N TYR A 22 2.03 2.69 -20.04
CA TYR A 22 2.27 2.66 -18.61
C TYR A 22 2.58 1.25 -18.11
N GLU A 23 1.75 0.26 -18.44
CA GLU A 23 1.95 -1.13 -18.01
C GLU A 23 3.28 -1.71 -18.52
N ALA A 24 3.60 -1.45 -19.80
CA ALA A 24 4.86 -1.91 -20.38
C ALA A 24 6.08 -1.22 -19.76
N LEU A 25 5.98 0.07 -19.41
CA LEU A 25 7.07 0.80 -18.75
C LEU A 25 7.24 0.39 -17.29
N ALA A 26 6.14 0.18 -16.56
CA ALA A 26 6.15 -0.31 -15.19
C ALA A 26 6.79 -1.70 -15.09
N ALA A 27 6.41 -2.62 -15.99
CA ALA A 27 7.03 -3.94 -16.08
C ALA A 27 8.53 -3.84 -16.38
N ALA A 28 8.93 -2.98 -17.31
CA ALA A 28 10.34 -2.79 -17.65
C ALA A 28 11.16 -2.24 -16.48
N TYR A 29 10.65 -1.27 -15.70
CA TYR A 29 11.32 -0.79 -14.50
C TYR A 29 11.41 -1.86 -13.41
N ALA A 30 10.35 -2.64 -13.21
CA ALA A 30 10.37 -3.75 -12.24
C ALA A 30 11.39 -4.83 -12.61
N GLU A 31 11.47 -5.22 -13.88
CA GLU A 31 12.45 -6.20 -14.39
C GLU A 31 13.89 -5.68 -14.26
N ALA A 32 14.11 -4.38 -14.48
CA ALA A 32 15.42 -3.75 -14.35
C ALA A 32 15.82 -3.44 -12.89
N GLY A 33 14.91 -3.61 -11.93
CA GLY A 33 15.13 -3.23 -10.53
C GLY A 33 15.21 -1.72 -10.30
N HIS A 34 14.66 -0.92 -11.21
CA HIS A 34 14.59 0.54 -11.14
C HIS A 34 13.40 0.97 -10.28
N TRP A 35 13.51 0.73 -8.97
CA TRP A 35 12.40 0.88 -8.01
C TRP A 35 11.98 2.34 -7.81
N ASP A 36 12.93 3.27 -7.81
CA ASP A 36 12.64 4.70 -7.68
C ASP A 36 11.86 5.22 -8.89
N GLU A 37 12.26 4.85 -10.10
CA GLU A 37 11.57 5.19 -11.34
C GLU A 37 10.19 4.54 -11.41
N LEU A 38 10.07 3.29 -10.93
CA LEU A 38 8.77 2.64 -10.83
C LEU A 38 7.86 3.41 -9.87
N ALA A 39 8.32 3.77 -8.67
CA ALA A 39 7.53 4.54 -7.71
C ALA A 39 7.08 5.89 -8.31
N HIS A 40 7.98 6.58 -8.99
CA HIS A 40 7.65 7.84 -9.66
C HIS A 40 6.59 7.66 -10.75
N LEU A 41 6.71 6.61 -11.57
CA LEU A 41 5.74 6.29 -12.60
C LEU A 41 4.35 5.96 -12.00
N LEU A 42 4.30 5.24 -10.88
CA LEU A 42 3.06 4.98 -10.13
C LEU A 42 2.43 6.30 -9.65
N GLU A 43 3.23 7.21 -9.08
CA GLU A 43 2.78 8.53 -8.61
C GLU A 43 2.24 9.40 -9.77
N GLU A 44 2.90 9.41 -10.93
CA GLU A 44 2.43 10.12 -12.12
C GLU A 44 1.09 9.56 -12.61
N ARG A 45 0.94 8.23 -12.65
CA ARG A 45 -0.33 7.58 -13.04
C ARG A 45 -1.45 7.87 -12.04
N LEU A 46 -1.14 7.89 -10.75
CA LEU A 46 -2.08 8.28 -9.71
C LEU A 46 -2.49 9.75 -9.78
N SER A 47 -1.69 10.62 -10.41
CA SER A 47 -2.07 12.03 -10.62
C SER A 47 -3.15 12.20 -11.69
N VAL A 48 -3.25 11.27 -12.64
CA VAL A 48 -4.24 11.28 -13.73
C VAL A 48 -5.48 10.45 -13.43
N LEU A 49 -5.36 9.44 -12.56
CA LEU A 49 -6.49 8.64 -12.07
C LEU A 49 -7.09 9.31 -10.82
N ARG A 50 -8.41 9.44 -10.74
CA ARG A 50 -9.08 9.96 -9.54
C ARG A 50 -10.14 8.98 -9.06
N ASP A 51 -10.00 8.56 -7.80
CA ASP A 51 -11.04 7.86 -7.04
C ASP A 51 -11.64 6.63 -7.73
N THR A 52 -10.82 5.90 -8.50
CA THR A 52 -11.17 4.62 -9.11
C THR A 52 -10.61 3.45 -8.30
N ASP A 53 -11.17 2.26 -8.51
CA ASP A 53 -10.60 1.02 -7.96
C ASP A 53 -9.16 0.80 -8.47
N GLU A 54 -8.88 1.17 -9.73
CA GLU A 54 -7.52 1.17 -10.29
C GLU A 54 -6.56 2.06 -9.46
N ALA A 55 -7.00 3.23 -8.99
CA ALA A 55 -6.17 4.10 -8.16
C ALA A 55 -5.86 3.46 -6.80
N VAL A 56 -6.80 2.71 -6.22
CA VAL A 56 -6.59 1.98 -4.97
C VAL A 56 -5.53 0.91 -5.14
N ASP A 57 -5.62 0.12 -6.21
CA ASP A 57 -4.67 -0.95 -6.49
C ASP A 57 -3.25 -0.39 -6.73
N LEU A 58 -3.13 0.74 -7.42
CA LEU A 58 -1.85 1.42 -7.63
C LEU A 58 -1.29 2.05 -6.34
N GLU A 59 -2.14 2.62 -5.48
CA GLU A 59 -1.69 3.12 -4.17
C GLU A 59 -1.19 1.99 -3.26
N VAL A 60 -1.79 0.80 -3.33
CA VAL A 60 -1.32 -0.39 -2.60
C VAL A 60 0.03 -0.87 -3.14
N GLN A 61 0.17 -0.99 -4.47
CA GLN A 61 1.44 -1.35 -5.10
C GLN A 61 2.56 -0.36 -4.75
N LEU A 62 2.28 0.93 -4.77
CA LEU A 62 3.24 1.96 -4.37
C LEU A 62 3.63 1.81 -2.89
N ALA A 63 2.67 1.52 -2.00
CA ALA A 63 2.96 1.31 -0.58
C ALA A 63 3.85 0.08 -0.35
N GLU A 64 3.58 -1.04 -1.04
CA GLU A 64 4.41 -2.24 -0.97
C GLU A 64 5.85 -1.97 -1.43
N LEU A 65 6.00 -1.24 -2.54
CA LEU A 65 7.29 -0.84 -3.07
C LEU A 65 8.06 0.06 -2.08
N LEU A 66 7.37 1.04 -1.50
CA LEU A 66 7.92 1.92 -0.47
C LEU A 66 8.40 1.15 0.75
N ALA A 67 7.60 0.21 1.25
CA ALA A 67 7.95 -0.56 2.44
C ALA A 67 9.08 -1.58 2.19
N THR A 68 9.07 -2.26 1.05
CA THR A 68 9.95 -3.44 0.82
C THR A 68 11.21 -3.14 0.04
N ARG A 69 11.17 -2.19 -0.92
CA ARG A 69 12.30 -1.90 -1.82
C ARG A 69 12.96 -0.57 -1.51
N LEU A 70 12.18 0.45 -1.11
CA LEU A 70 12.68 1.81 -0.91
C LEU A 70 12.91 2.18 0.57
N ALA A 71 12.81 1.21 1.48
CA ALA A 71 13.04 1.39 2.92
C ALA A 71 12.28 2.60 3.52
N ALA A 72 11.07 2.86 3.03
CA ALA A 72 10.21 3.97 3.41
C ALA A 72 8.86 3.50 3.97
N PRO A 73 8.83 2.65 5.01
CA PRO A 73 7.59 2.08 5.54
C PRO A 73 6.65 3.14 6.13
N GLU A 74 7.16 4.25 6.68
CA GLU A 74 6.32 5.36 7.15
C GLU A 74 5.51 6.01 6.03
N ARG A 75 6.11 6.18 4.84
CA ARG A 75 5.40 6.70 3.65
C ARG A 75 4.34 5.70 3.22
N ALA A 76 4.66 4.41 3.20
CA ALA A 76 3.72 3.34 2.88
C ALA A 76 2.51 3.33 3.85
N LYS A 77 2.76 3.38 5.16
CA LYS A 77 1.71 3.45 6.18
C LYS A 77 0.80 4.67 6.00
N ALA A 78 1.39 5.85 5.78
CA ALA A 78 0.62 7.07 5.55
C ALA A 78 -0.28 6.99 4.31
N LEU A 79 0.24 6.40 3.23
CA LEU A 79 -0.48 6.16 1.98
C LEU A 79 -1.67 5.22 2.22
N LEU A 80 -1.43 4.04 2.80
CA LEU A 80 -2.46 3.03 3.05
C LEU A 80 -3.56 3.53 4.00
N LYS A 81 -3.19 4.26 5.06
CA LYS A 81 -4.18 4.90 5.95
C LYS A 81 -5.09 5.89 5.20
N ARG A 82 -4.55 6.61 4.21
CA ARG A 82 -5.34 7.53 3.38
C ARG A 82 -6.31 6.76 2.49
N VAL A 83 -5.85 5.67 1.87
CA VAL A 83 -6.70 4.75 1.09
C VAL A 83 -7.85 4.22 1.95
N ILE A 84 -7.55 3.68 3.13
CA ILE A 84 -8.57 3.10 4.04
C ILE A 84 -9.58 4.16 4.51
N ARG A 85 -9.13 5.40 4.78
CA ARG A 85 -10.08 6.49 5.13
C ARG A 85 -11.00 6.85 3.97
N ARG A 86 -10.49 6.84 2.73
CA ARG A 86 -11.25 7.19 1.53
C ARG A 86 -12.21 6.07 1.13
N GLN A 87 -11.72 4.83 1.18
CA GLN A 87 -12.46 3.61 0.91
C GLN A 87 -12.22 2.62 2.04
N PRO A 88 -13.08 2.62 3.08
CA PRO A 88 -12.95 1.68 4.19
C PRO A 88 -13.03 0.20 3.79
N GLY A 89 -13.39 -0.10 2.53
CA GLY A 89 -13.51 -1.45 1.97
C GLY A 89 -12.39 -1.90 1.06
N ALA A 90 -11.34 -1.10 0.92
CA ALA A 90 -10.10 -1.52 0.30
C ALA A 90 -9.37 -2.52 1.20
N MET A 91 -9.84 -3.77 1.22
CA MET A 91 -9.26 -4.84 2.05
C MET A 91 -7.81 -5.11 1.67
N GLN A 92 -7.44 -4.92 0.40
CA GLN A 92 -6.05 -4.95 -0.03
C GLN A 92 -5.17 -3.93 0.71
N ALA A 93 -5.67 -2.72 0.98
CA ALA A 93 -4.93 -1.70 1.70
C ALA A 93 -4.83 -2.00 3.20
N VAL A 94 -5.89 -2.58 3.78
CA VAL A 94 -5.88 -3.04 5.18
C VAL A 94 -4.85 -4.15 5.36
N GLU A 95 -4.82 -5.11 4.44
CA GLU A 95 -3.89 -6.23 4.45
C GLU A 95 -2.42 -5.77 4.29
N ALA A 96 -2.15 -4.90 3.33
CA ALA A 96 -0.80 -4.33 3.17
C ALA A 96 -0.35 -3.56 4.42
N LEU A 97 -1.25 -2.79 5.04
CA LEU A 97 -0.92 -2.04 6.26
C LEU A 97 -0.69 -2.98 7.44
N ARG A 98 -1.49 -4.04 7.56
CA ARG A 98 -1.31 -5.11 8.55
C ARG A 98 0.08 -5.71 8.45
N GLN A 99 0.52 -6.07 7.24
CA GLN A 99 1.84 -6.69 7.03
C GLN A 99 2.98 -5.79 7.47
N ILE A 100 2.91 -4.48 7.18
CA ILE A 100 3.92 -3.51 7.63
C ILE A 100 3.94 -3.42 9.15
N LEU A 101 2.77 -3.27 9.79
CA LEU A 101 2.67 -3.15 11.24
C LEU A 101 3.12 -4.43 11.96
N GLU A 102 2.88 -5.60 11.39
CA GLU A 102 3.37 -6.87 11.93
C GLU A 102 4.89 -7.01 11.80
N ALA A 103 5.47 -6.58 10.67
CA ALA A 103 6.92 -6.60 10.46
C ALA A 103 7.66 -5.64 11.41
N GLU A 104 7.03 -4.53 11.78
CA GLU A 104 7.54 -3.55 12.74
C GLU A 104 7.22 -3.87 14.20
N GLU A 105 6.47 -4.95 14.46
CA GLU A 105 5.93 -5.26 15.79
C GLU A 105 5.12 -4.10 16.41
N ALA A 106 4.51 -3.27 15.57
CA ALA A 106 3.74 -2.08 15.95
C ALA A 106 2.31 -2.45 16.39
N TRP A 107 2.18 -3.37 17.34
CA TRP A 107 0.91 -3.99 17.74
C TRP A 107 -0.13 -3.00 18.28
N ALA A 108 0.30 -1.94 18.99
CA ALA A 108 -0.61 -0.89 19.48
C ALA A 108 -1.24 -0.08 18.33
N GLU A 109 -0.50 0.12 17.24
CA GLU A 109 -1.03 0.78 16.05
C GLU A 109 -1.94 -0.16 15.26
N ALA A 110 -1.58 -1.44 15.17
CA ALA A 110 -2.43 -2.47 14.58
C ALA A 110 -3.78 -2.57 15.29
N ALA A 111 -3.81 -2.50 16.63
CA ALA A 111 -5.03 -2.48 17.43
C ALA A 111 -5.94 -1.28 17.12
N ARG A 112 -5.35 -0.09 16.99
CA ARG A 112 -6.09 1.13 16.62
C ARG A 112 -6.69 1.02 15.22
N LEU A 113 -5.91 0.55 14.25
CA LEU A 113 -6.36 0.34 12.89
C LEU A 113 -7.54 -0.65 12.85
N ALA A 114 -7.41 -1.78 13.56
CA ALA A 114 -8.43 -2.81 13.58
C ALA A 114 -9.78 -2.27 14.07
N ARG A 115 -9.79 -1.48 15.14
CA ARG A 115 -11.00 -0.81 15.64
C ARG A 115 -11.66 0.05 14.57
N THR A 116 -10.88 0.87 13.86
CA THR A 116 -11.40 1.73 12.78
C THR A 116 -11.99 0.93 11.61
N VAL A 117 -11.38 -0.19 11.23
CA VAL A 117 -11.89 -1.03 10.12
C VAL A 117 -13.18 -1.76 10.51
N VAL A 118 -13.28 -2.21 11.77
CA VAL A 118 -14.46 -2.91 12.31
C VAL A 118 -15.66 -1.98 12.46
N GLU A 119 -15.46 -0.77 13.00
CA GLU A 119 -16.49 0.27 13.08
C GLU A 119 -17.03 0.65 11.68
N GLY A 120 -16.20 0.48 10.63
CA GLY A 120 -16.57 0.69 9.23
C GLY A 120 -17.37 -0.44 8.57
N GLY A 121 -17.74 -1.50 9.31
CA GLY A 121 -18.74 -2.50 8.88
C GLY A 121 -18.23 -3.72 8.10
N ARG A 122 -16.93 -4.03 8.12
CA ARG A 122 -16.35 -5.23 7.44
C ARG A 122 -15.46 -6.07 8.35
N ALA A 123 -15.91 -6.25 9.58
CA ALA A 123 -15.17 -6.88 10.67
C ALA A 123 -14.89 -8.38 10.50
N GLU A 124 -15.70 -9.07 9.70
CA GLU A 124 -15.72 -10.55 9.67
C GLU A 124 -14.42 -11.17 9.10
N ASP A 125 -13.73 -10.49 8.19
CA ASP A 125 -12.51 -11.00 7.54
C ASP A 125 -11.25 -10.91 8.41
N LEU A 126 -11.29 -10.13 9.49
CA LEU A 126 -10.11 -9.83 10.32
C LEU A 126 -9.91 -10.81 11.48
N GLY A 127 -10.70 -11.88 11.59
CA GLY A 127 -10.75 -12.73 12.79
C GLY A 127 -9.41 -13.35 13.24
N ARG A 128 -8.48 -13.64 12.32
CA ARG A 128 -7.12 -14.10 12.69
C ARG A 128 -6.22 -12.98 13.20
N TRP A 129 -6.34 -11.78 12.61
CA TRP A 129 -5.58 -10.60 13.00
C TRP A 129 -6.00 -10.08 14.38
N TRP A 130 -7.31 -10.08 14.67
CA TRP A 130 -7.87 -9.73 15.97
C TRP A 130 -7.38 -10.60 17.12
N ARG A 131 -7.24 -11.92 16.90
CA ARG A 131 -6.69 -12.83 17.90
C ARG A 131 -5.26 -12.45 18.29
N ARG A 132 -4.41 -12.13 17.30
CA ARG A 132 -3.02 -11.72 17.56
C ARG A 132 -2.93 -10.37 18.29
N ILE A 133 -3.76 -9.40 17.90
CA ILE A 133 -3.84 -8.10 18.58
C ILE A 133 -4.32 -8.28 20.03
N ALA A 134 -5.38 -9.04 20.25
CA ALA A 134 -5.93 -9.29 21.58
C ALA A 134 -4.94 -10.03 22.48
N GLU A 135 -4.17 -11.00 21.94
CA GLU A 135 -3.08 -11.65 22.66
C GLU A 135 -1.96 -10.68 23.05
N TYR A 136 -1.63 -9.71 22.19
CA TYR A 136 -0.66 -8.65 22.51
C TYR A 136 -1.18 -7.74 23.62
N GLU A 137 -2.40 -7.22 23.50
CA GLU A 137 -3.01 -6.36 24.54
C GLU A 137 -3.12 -7.10 25.89
N ALA A 138 -3.47 -8.39 25.88
CA ALA A 138 -3.54 -9.23 27.08
C ALA A 138 -2.17 -9.56 27.71
N ARG A 139 -1.07 -9.47 26.95
CA ARG A 139 0.29 -9.60 27.48
C ARG A 139 0.75 -8.30 28.15
N GLN A 140 0.48 -7.15 27.52
CA GLN A 140 0.87 -5.83 28.05
C GLN A 140 0.05 -5.43 29.29
N GLY A 141 -1.25 -5.71 29.30
CA GLY A 141 -2.10 -5.43 30.48
C GLY A 141 -1.74 -6.24 31.73
N ARG A 142 -0.98 -7.35 31.60
CA ARG A 142 -0.48 -8.13 32.75
C ARG A 142 0.84 -7.61 33.31
N THR A 143 1.59 -6.84 32.54
CA THR A 143 2.88 -6.27 32.97
C THR A 143 2.73 -4.90 33.61
N ASP A 144 1.62 -4.20 33.39
CA ASP A 144 1.33 -2.90 34.00
C ASP A 144 0.71 -3.01 35.41
N GLU A 145 0.33 -4.23 35.85
CA GLU A 145 -0.29 -4.51 37.16
C GLU A 145 0.69 -5.02 38.25
N ALA A 146 2.00 -4.95 38.03
CA ALA A 146 3.04 -5.43 38.97
C ALA A 146 3.96 -4.31 39.46
#